data_AF-A0A9P6Q1D2-F1
#
_entry.id   AF-A0A9P6Q1D2-F1
#
_cell.length_a   1.000
_cell.length_b   1.000
_cell.length_c   1.000
_cell.angle_alpha   90.00
_cell.angle_beta   90.00
_cell.angle_gamma   90.00
#
_symmetry.space_group_name_H-M   'P 1'
#
loop_
_entity.id
_entity.type
_entity.pdbx_description
1 polymer ?
#
loop_
_entity_poly.entity_id
_entity_poly.type
_entity_poly.pdbx_seq_one_letter_code
_entity_poly.pdbx_strand_id
1 'polypeptide(L)' 'MAVQQTPSHLGRLIVIELLVSVALFGLGIVMVAGDFKEILMETEMAKQSIESLDARPSFYAFNHRGRAVFRNVALKN' A
#
# COMPACT_ATOMS: atom_id res chain seq x y z
N MET A 1 -2.65 -59.03 -0.96
CA MET A 1 -1.84 -57.84 -0.62
C MET A 1 -2.51 -57.18 0.57
N ALA A 2 -2.00 -57.39 1.78
CA ALA A 2 -2.63 -56.86 2.99
C ALA A 2 -2.37 -55.35 3.08
N VAL A 3 -3.44 -54.56 3.19
CA VAL A 3 -3.36 -53.12 3.46
C VAL A 3 -2.88 -52.96 4.89
N GLN A 4 -1.61 -52.59 5.06
CA GLN A 4 -1.04 -52.25 6.36
C GLN A 4 -1.79 -51.04 6.92
N GLN A 5 -2.31 -51.16 8.13
CA GLN A 5 -3.03 -50.08 8.79
C GLN A 5 -2.08 -48.89 9.01
N THR A 6 -2.49 -47.70 8.57
CA THR A 6 -1.71 -46.47 8.73
C THR A 6 -1.51 -46.20 10.22
N PRO A 7 -0.29 -45.84 10.68
CA PRO A 7 -0.06 -45.51 12.08
C PRO A 7 -0.97 -44.35 12.51
N SER A 8 -1.75 -44.54 13.57
CA SER A 8 -2.76 -43.58 14.07
C SER A 8 -2.18 -42.21 14.43
N HIS A 9 -0.88 -42.14 14.68
CA HIS A 9 -0.14 -40.90 14.91
C HIS A 9 -0.11 -39.99 13.68
N LEU A 10 -0.05 -40.57 12.47
CA LEU A 10 0.12 -39.82 11.23
C LEU A 10 -1.10 -38.93 10.92
N GLY A 11 -2.31 -39.44 11.15
CA GLY A 11 -3.54 -38.66 10.96
C GLY A 11 -3.63 -37.45 11.88
N ARG A 12 -3.20 -37.59 13.15
CA ARG A 12 -3.20 -36.47 14.10
C ARG A 12 -2.21 -35.37 13.72
N LEU A 13 -1.02 -35.74 13.25
CA LEU A 13 -0.03 -34.77 12.78
C LEU A 13 -0.55 -33.96 11.60
N ILE A 14 -1.18 -34.62 10.62
CA ILE A 14 -1.73 -33.95 9.43
C ILE A 14 -2.84 -32.96 9.81
N VAL A 15 -3.70 -33.33 10.77
CA VAL A 15 -4.76 -32.43 11.25
C VAL A 15 -4.18 -31.22 11.96
N ILE A 16 -3.15 -31.40 12.80
CA ILE A 16 -2.48 -30.29 13.50
C ILE A 16 -1.78 -29.39 12.49
N GLU A 17 -1.03 -29.95 11.53
CA GLU A 17 -0.36 -29.21 10.46
C GLU A 17 -1.34 -28.40 9.62
N LEU A 18 -2.50 -28.98 9.27
CA LEU A 18 -3.55 -28.28 8.54
C LEU A 18 -4.11 -27.10 9.34
N LEU A 19 -4.39 -27.29 10.64
CA LEU A 19 -4.90 -26.20 11.47
C LEU A 19 -3.88 -25.08 11.64
N VAL A 20 -2.61 -25.43 11.83
CA VAL A 20 -1.51 -24.45 11.98
C VAL A 20 -1.30 -23.69 10.68
N SER A 21 -1.26 -24.38 9.54
CA SER A 21 -1.08 -23.73 8.23
C SER A 21 -2.22 -22.77 7.89
N VAL A 22 -3.47 -23.16 8.18
CA VAL A 22 -4.65 -22.27 7.99
C VAL A 22 -4.55 -21.04 8.89
N ALA A 23 -4.16 -21.21 10.17
CA ALA A 23 -4.01 -20.09 11.10
C ALA A 23 -2.90 -19.12 10.66
N LEU A 24 -1.72 -19.66 10.30
CA LEU A 24 -0.59 -18.85 9.82
C LEU A 24 -0.92 -18.12 8.53
N PHE A 25 -1.64 -18.77 7.60
CA PHE A 25 -2.02 -18.14 6.34
C PHE A 25 -3.03 -17.01 6.55
N GLY A 26 -4.04 -17.22 7.40
CA GLY A 26 -5.01 -16.18 7.75
C GLY A 26 -4.34 -14.96 8.39
N LEU A 27 -3.44 -15.19 9.37
CA LEU A 27 -2.66 -14.13 9.98
C LEU A 27 -1.74 -13.44 8.97
N GLY A 28 -1.09 -14.21 8.09
CA GLY A 28 -0.22 -13.68 7.05
C GLY A 28 -0.95 -12.74 6.09
N ILE A 29 -2.16 -13.08 5.66
CA ILE A 29 -2.99 -12.19 4.82
C ILE A 29 -3.30 -10.89 5.55
N VAL A 30 -3.70 -10.96 6.81
CA VAL A 30 -4.03 -9.75 7.60
C VAL A 30 -2.80 -8.84 7.74
N MET A 31 -1.61 -9.40 7.95
CA MET A 31 -0.38 -8.60 8.04
C MET A 31 0.04 -7.98 6.69
N VAL A 32 -0.33 -8.58 5.57
CA VAL A 32 -0.03 -8.06 4.22
C VAL A 32 -1.09 -7.08 3.71
N ALA A 33 -2.32 -7.13 4.22
CA ALA A 33 -3.44 -6.32 3.75
C ALA A 33 -3.22 -4.79 3.91
N GLY A 34 -2.23 -4.39 4.71
CA GLY A 34 -1.86 -2.99 4.92
C GLY A 34 -2.76 -2.29 5.95
N ASP A 35 -2.32 -1.13 6.41
CA ASP A 35 -3.02 -0.40 7.46
C ASP A 35 -4.27 0.32 6.93
N PHE A 36 -5.27 0.42 7.81
CA PHE A 36 -6.43 1.25 7.54
C PHE A 36 -6.06 2.72 7.52
N LYS A 37 -6.55 3.45 6.52
CA LYS A 37 -6.43 4.91 6.45
C LYS A 37 -7.53 5.58 7.24
N GLU A 38 -7.23 6.76 7.77
CA GLU A 38 -8.19 7.59 8.47
C GLU A 38 -9.30 8.08 7.52
N ILE A 39 -10.54 8.04 7.99
CA ILE A 39 -11.73 8.37 7.17
C ILE A 39 -11.97 9.89 7.16
N LEU A 40 -11.49 10.62 8.17
CA LEU A 40 -11.74 12.05 8.30
C LEU A 40 -10.93 12.82 7.26
N MET A 41 -11.67 13.48 6.37
CA MET A 41 -11.09 14.34 5.35
C MET A 41 -10.37 15.55 5.96
N GLU A 42 -10.80 16.03 7.13
CA GLU A 42 -10.15 17.14 7.85
C GLU A 42 -8.68 16.83 8.13
N THR A 43 -8.36 15.59 8.50
CA THR A 43 -7.00 15.16 8.83
C THR A 43 -6.11 15.07 7.59
N GLU A 44 -6.67 14.69 6.44
CA GLU A 44 -5.96 14.73 5.15
C GLU A 44 -5.82 16.16 4.61
N MET A 45 -6.84 17.01 4.78
CA MET A 45 -6.80 18.41 4.38
C MET A 45 -5.80 19.22 5.21
N ALA A 46 -5.63 18.90 6.50
CA ALA A 46 -4.63 19.52 7.36
C ALA A 46 -3.18 19.29 6.88
N LYS A 47 -2.94 18.25 6.07
CA LYS A 47 -1.62 17.96 5.46
C LYS A 47 -1.36 18.77 4.19
N GLN A 48 -2.38 19.38 3.59
CA GLN A 48 -2.28 20.14 2.34
C GLN A 48 -2.14 21.64 2.62
N SER A 49 -1.24 22.31 1.90
CA SER A 49 -1.13 23.77 1.95
C SER A 49 -2.12 24.44 1.00
N ILE A 50 -2.47 25.70 1.28
CA ILE A 50 -3.32 26.51 0.40
C ILE A 50 -2.69 26.65 -0.99
N GLU A 51 -1.37 26.76 -1.08
CA GLU A 51 -0.64 26.86 -2.35
C GLU A 51 -0.82 25.60 -3.23
N SER A 52 -0.81 24.41 -2.63
CA SER A 52 -1.08 23.14 -3.34
C SER A 52 -2.49 23.10 -3.92
N LEU A 53 -3.48 23.58 -3.15
CA LEU A 53 -4.89 23.60 -3.56
C LEU A 53 -5.18 24.70 -4.61
N ASP A 54 -4.48 25.83 -4.54
CA ASP A 54 -4.67 26.96 -5.45
C ASP A 54 -3.96 26.76 -6.79
N ALA A 55 -2.96 25.87 -6.85
CA ALA A 55 -2.29 25.47 -8.08
C ALA A 55 -3.22 24.64 -8.99
N ARG A 56 -4.16 25.30 -9.68
CA ARG A 56 -5.12 24.69 -10.62
C ARG A 56 -4.44 24.38 -11.95
N PRO A 57 -4.13 23.10 -12.28
CA PRO A 57 -3.34 22.78 -13.47
C PRO A 57 -4.10 23.12 -14.76
N SER A 58 -5.42 23.00 -14.75
CA SER A 58 -6.30 23.33 -15.88
C SER A 58 -6.30 24.82 -16.24
N PHE A 59 -5.88 25.70 -15.33
CA PHE A 59 -5.83 27.15 -15.53
C PHE A 59 -4.40 27.70 -15.50
N TYR A 60 -3.40 26.83 -15.73
CA TYR A 60 -2.02 27.27 -15.67
C TYR A 60 -1.69 28.23 -16.83
N ALA A 61 -1.25 29.43 -16.51
CA ALA A 61 -0.80 30.41 -17.47
C ALA A 61 0.74 30.45 -17.53
N PHE A 62 1.32 30.16 -18.68
CA PHE A 62 2.78 30.20 -18.89
C PHE A 62 3.35 31.61 -19.08
N ASN A 63 2.50 32.63 -19.08
CA ASN A 63 2.92 34.03 -19.18
C ASN A 63 3.13 34.66 -17.79
N HIS A 64 4.07 34.11 -17.03
CA HIS A 64 4.47 34.62 -15.72
C HIS A 64 5.92 35.09 -15.73
N ARG A 65 6.30 35.88 -14.71
CA ARG A 65 7.65 36.47 -14.57
C ARG A 65 8.78 35.43 -14.61
N GLY A 66 8.49 34.20 -14.19
CA GLY A 66 9.43 33.07 -14.22
C GLY A 66 10.00 32.79 -15.61
N ARG A 67 9.25 33.07 -16.68
CA ARG A 67 9.73 32.94 -18.07
C ARG A 67 10.96 33.81 -18.36
N ALA A 68 11.03 35.02 -17.79
CA ALA A 68 12.18 35.91 -17.95
C ALA A 68 13.29 35.59 -16.96
N VAL A 69 12.92 35.22 -15.72
CA VAL A 69 13.86 34.96 -14.62
C VAL A 69 14.66 33.67 -14.83
N PHE A 70 14.05 32.59 -15.32
CA PHE A 70 14.69 31.27 -15.44
C PHE A 70 15.17 30.92 -16.86
N ARG A 71 15.10 31.87 -17.81
CA ARG A 71 15.41 31.65 -19.24
C ARG A 71 16.81 31.11 -19.51
N ASN A 72 17.81 31.52 -18.73
CA ASN A 72 19.22 31.12 -18.92
C ASN A 72 19.64 29.92 -18.05
N VAL A 73 18.82 29.52 -17.07
CA VAL A 73 19.10 28.36 -16.20
C VAL A 73 18.76 27.05 -16.91
N ALA A 74 17.71 27.05 -17.73
CA ALA A 74 17.27 25.88 -18.49
C ALA A 74 18.18 25.51 -19.68
N LEU A 75 19.07 26.40 -20.12
CA LEU A 75 19.94 26.21 -21.30
C LEU A 75 21.36 25.74 -20.95
N LYS A 76 21.65 25.45 -19.67
CA LYS A 76 23.00 25.07 -19.19
C LYS A 76 23.16 23.58 -18.87
N ASN A 77 22.22 22.73 -19.28
CA ASN A 77 22.29 21.27 -19.14
C ASN A 77 22.20 20.60 -20.51
#